data_AF-A0A261QQ12-F1
#
_entry.id   AF-A0A261QQ12-F1
#
_cell.length_a   1.000
_cell.length_b   1.000
_cell.length_c   1.000
_cell.angle_alpha   90.00
_cell.angle_beta   90.00
_cell.angle_gamma   90.00
#
_symmetry.space_group_name_H-M   'P 1'
#
loop_
_entity.id
_entity.type
_entity.pdbx_description
1 polymer ?
#
loop_
_entity_poly.entity_id
_entity_poly.type
_entity_poly.pdbx_seq_one_letter_code
_entity_poly.pdbx_strand_id
1 'polypeptide(L)'
;MKNATFYLLDQHAVSDGLTAVERLACDLTADKWRQGKQVLIACEDDAQTLRLDEALWARDPDTFVPHNLAGEGPCYGAPVDWKRF
;
A
#
# COMPACT_ATOMS: atom_id res chain seq x y z
N MET A 1 22.12 -3.12 8.28
CA MET A 1 22.03 -4.44 7.61
C MET A 1 20.74 -4.45 6.80
N LYS A 2 20.72 -5.03 5.60
CA LYS A 2 19.50 -5.08 4.76
C LYS A 2 18.68 -6.32 5.16
N ASN A 3 17.38 -6.14 5.37
CA ASN A 3 16.46 -7.21 5.76
C ASN A 3 15.38 -7.37 4.70
N ALA A 4 14.98 -8.61 4.42
CA ALA A 4 13.82 -8.95 3.60
C ALA A 4 12.94 -9.92 4.39
N THR A 5 11.63 -9.69 4.36
CA THR A 5 10.63 -10.52 5.06
C THR A 5 9.60 -10.96 4.04
N PHE A 6 9.41 -12.27 3.93
CA PHE A 6 8.39 -12.87 3.05
C PHE A 6 7.22 -13.33 3.91
N TYR A 7 6.02 -12.91 3.55
CA TYR A 7 4.79 -13.32 4.22
C TYR A 7 4.19 -14.51 3.47
N LEU A 8 3.78 -15.55 4.21
CA LEU A 8 3.09 -16.71 3.65
C LEU A 8 1.59 -16.49 3.82
N LEU A 9 0.81 -16.65 2.76
CA LEU A 9 -0.64 -16.51 2.77
C LEU A 9 -1.28 -17.84 2.40
N ASP A 10 -2.16 -18.35 3.28
CA ASP A 10 -2.94 -19.57 3.04
C ASP A 10 -4.19 -19.32 2.19
N GLN A 11 -4.57 -18.05 2.02
CA GLN A 11 -5.81 -17.65 1.34
C GLN A 11 -5.48 -17.01 -0.01
N HIS A 12 -6.12 -17.50 -1.06
CA HIS A 12 -6.01 -16.94 -2.42
C HIS A 12 -7.29 -16.25 -2.89
N ALA A 13 -8.26 -16.05 -2.00
CA ALA A 13 -9.55 -15.49 -2.34
C ALA A 13 -9.48 -13.98 -2.59
N VAL A 14 -10.16 -13.56 -3.66
CA VAL A 14 -10.45 -12.15 -3.96
C VAL A 14 -11.67 -11.73 -3.14
N SER A 15 -11.57 -10.60 -2.45
CA SER A 15 -12.66 -9.95 -1.72
C SER A 15 -12.59 -8.46 -1.98
N ASP A 16 -13.73 -7.84 -2.22
CA ASP A 16 -13.84 -6.39 -2.47
C ASP A 16 -12.90 -5.91 -3.59
N GLY A 17 -12.74 -6.75 -4.63
CA GLY A 17 -11.88 -6.46 -5.78
C GLY A 17 -10.38 -6.65 -5.53
N LEU A 18 -9.95 -6.98 -4.31
CA LEU A 18 -8.54 -7.15 -3.94
C LEU A 18 -8.18 -8.62 -3.75
N THR A 19 -7.00 -9.01 -4.21
CA THR A 19 -6.37 -10.28 -3.84
C THR A 19 -5.95 -10.28 -2.38
N ALA A 20 -5.67 -11.46 -1.83
CA ALA A 20 -5.16 -11.57 -0.46
C ALA A 20 -3.82 -10.85 -0.25
N VAL A 21 -2.96 -10.86 -1.28
CA VAL A 21 -1.67 -10.15 -1.26
C VAL A 21 -1.88 -8.65 -1.19
N GLU A 22 -2.81 -8.12 -1.98
CA GLU A 22 -3.11 -6.68 -2.02
C GLU A 22 -3.73 -6.19 -0.71
N ARG A 23 -4.66 -6.95 -0.12
CA ARG A 23 -5.20 -6.63 1.21
C ARG A 23 -4.10 -6.59 2.26
N LEU A 24 -3.22 -7.59 2.26
CA LEU A 24 -2.08 -7.63 3.19
C LEU A 24 -1.12 -6.44 2.94
N ALA A 25 -0.89 -6.06 1.69
CA ALA A 25 -0.06 -4.91 1.36
C ALA A 25 -0.65 -3.60 1.94
N CYS A 26 -1.96 -3.41 1.85
CA CYS A 26 -2.65 -2.28 2.48
C CYS A 26 -2.49 -2.29 4.01
N ASP A 27 -2.67 -3.44 4.66
CA ASP A 27 -2.54 -3.57 6.12
C ASP A 27 -1.11 -3.28 6.59
N LEU A 28 -0.11 -3.88 5.92
CA LEU A 28 1.31 -3.64 6.22
C LEU A 28 1.69 -2.17 6.03
N THR A 29 1.18 -1.54 4.99
CA THR A 29 1.40 -0.11 4.73
C THR A 29 0.88 0.74 5.88
N ALA A 30 -0.37 0.54 6.28
CA ALA A 30 -0.98 1.28 7.37
C ALA A 30 -0.19 1.10 8.68
N ASP A 31 0.21 -0.13 8.99
CA ASP A 31 0.98 -0.44 10.20
C ASP A 31 2.37 0.19 10.19
N LYS A 32 3.08 0.15 9.06
CA LYS A 32 4.42 0.76 8.95
C LYS A 32 4.34 2.29 9.01
N TRP A 33 3.34 2.87 8.37
CA TRP A 33 3.09 4.31 8.47
C TRP A 33 2.81 4.74 9.93
N ARG A 34 1.95 4.01 10.66
CA ARG A 34 1.70 4.29 12.10
C ARG A 34 2.95 4.16 12.97
N GLN A 35 3.91 3.35 12.56
CA GLN A 35 5.24 3.24 13.20
C GLN A 35 6.19 4.40 12.81
N GLY A 36 5.70 5.43 12.11
CA GLY A 36 6.48 6.59 11.67
C GLY A 36 7.42 6.28 10.51
N LYS A 37 7.16 5.22 9.74
CA LYS A 37 7.98 4.87 8.56
C LYS A 37 7.40 5.50 7.30
N GLN A 38 8.29 5.95 6.43
CA GLN A 38 7.93 6.19 5.03
C GLN A 38 7.85 4.85 4.30
N VAL A 39 6.80 4.66 3.50
CA VAL A 39 6.53 3.40 2.81
C VAL A 39 6.50 3.65 1.31
N LEU A 40 7.20 2.82 0.55
CA LEU A 40 7.08 2.76 -0.90
C LEU A 40 6.43 1.44 -1.26
N ILE A 41 5.35 1.50 -2.04
CA ILE A 41 4.68 0.30 -2.54
C ILE A 41 4.97 0.17 -4.02
N ALA A 42 5.53 -0.98 -4.37
CA ALA A 42 5.87 -1.30 -5.74
C ALA A 42 4.78 -2.13 -6.38
N CYS A 43 4.21 -1.62 -7.47
CA CYS A 43 3.14 -2.29 -8.21
C CYS A 43 3.67 -2.84 -9.54
N GLU A 44 3.06 -3.93 -10.00
CA GLU A 44 3.37 -4.56 -11.28
C GLU A 44 2.86 -3.74 -12.47
N ASP A 45 1.68 -3.13 -12.34
CA ASP A 45 1.08 -2.28 -13.37
C ASP A 45 0.27 -1.09 -12.80
N ASP A 46 -0.15 -0.20 -13.70
CA ASP A 46 -0.91 1.00 -13.36
C ASP A 46 -2.29 0.66 -12.79
N ALA A 47 -2.89 -0.47 -13.21
CA ALA A 47 -4.21 -0.88 -12.74
C ALA A 47 -4.16 -1.38 -11.29
N GLN A 48 -3.09 -2.09 -10.91
CA GLN A 48 -2.82 -2.47 -9.53
C GLN A 48 -2.53 -1.24 -8.67
N THR A 49 -1.78 -0.29 -9.21
CA THR A 49 -1.49 0.97 -8.52
C THR A 49 -2.77 1.70 -8.13
N LEU A 50 -3.67 1.91 -9.10
CA LEU A 50 -4.94 2.60 -8.87
C LEU A 50 -5.83 1.82 -7.89
N ARG A 51 -5.92 0.49 -8.04
CA ARG A 51 -6.72 -0.37 -7.17
C ARG A 51 -6.27 -0.29 -5.70
N LEU A 52 -4.95 -0.30 -5.46
CA LEU A 52 -4.39 -0.22 -4.13
C LEU A 52 -4.50 1.18 -3.51
N ASP A 53 -4.39 2.23 -4.33
CA ASP A 53 -4.65 3.62 -3.94
C ASP A 53 -6.10 3.78 -3.44
N GLU A 54 -7.07 3.40 -4.26
CA GLU A 54 -8.50 3.44 -3.89
C GLU A 54 -8.78 2.59 -2.64
N ALA A 55 -8.15 1.42 -2.52
CA ALA A 55 -8.31 0.55 -1.37
C ALA A 55 -7.82 1.16 -0.05
N LEU A 56 -6.72 1.92 -0.07
CA LEU A 56 -6.25 2.62 1.14
C LEU A 56 -7.18 3.76 1.53
N TRP A 57 -7.80 4.45 0.57
CA TRP A 57 -8.84 5.45 0.84
C TRP A 57 -10.12 4.88 1.43
N ALA A 58 -10.53 3.69 0.99
CA ALA A 58 -11.78 3.04 1.41
C ALA A 58 -11.75 2.43 2.81
N ARG A 59 -10.62 2.50 3.52
CA ARG A 59 -10.48 1.98 4.89
C ARG A 59 -11.30 2.78 5.89
N ASP A 60 -11.44 2.23 7.10
CA ASP A 60 -12.08 2.94 8.22
C ASP A 60 -11.47 4.35 8.38
N PRO A 61 -12.28 5.42 8.44
CA PRO A 61 -11.79 6.78 8.59
C PRO A 61 -10.85 7.00 9.79
N ASP A 62 -11.04 6.26 10.89
CA ASP A 62 -10.16 6.30 12.07
C ASP A 62 -8.78 5.66 11.80
N THR A 63 -8.63 5.02 10.63
CA THR A 63 -7.42 4.36 10.15
C THR A 63 -6.78 5.06 8.95
N PHE A 64 -7.12 6.33 8.71
CA PHE A 64 -6.60 7.15 7.61
C PHE A 64 -5.10 7.00 7.41
N VAL A 65 -4.67 6.76 6.16
CA VAL A 65 -3.26 6.69 5.76
C VAL A 65 -3.02 7.76 4.69
N PRO A 66 -2.14 8.76 4.89
CA PRO A 66 -1.81 9.74 3.87
C PRO A 66 -0.90 9.10 2.81
N HIS A 67 -1.40 8.99 1.59
CA HIS A 67 -0.71 8.35 0.46
C HIS A 67 -1.02 9.08 -0.86
N ASN A 68 -0.14 8.95 -1.86
CA ASN A 68 -0.34 9.47 -3.22
C ASN A 68 0.37 8.58 -4.25
N LEU A 69 -0.06 8.68 -5.52
CA LEU A 69 0.68 8.15 -6.66
C LEU A 69 2.05 8.82 -6.76
N ALA A 70 3.10 8.07 -7.14
CA ALA A 70 4.43 8.69 -7.30
C ALA A 70 4.39 9.80 -8.36
N GLY A 71 4.92 10.96 -7.99
CA GLY A 71 4.86 12.17 -8.83
C GLY A 71 3.66 13.07 -8.53
N GLU A 72 2.71 12.60 -7.72
CA GLU A 72 1.62 13.40 -7.17
C GLU A 72 1.91 13.76 -5.70
N GLY A 73 1.39 14.90 -5.25
CA GLY A 73 1.59 15.38 -3.88
C GLY A 73 2.73 16.40 -3.68
N PRO A 74 3.16 16.64 -2.42
CA PRO A 74 4.18 17.62 -2.09
C PRO A 74 5.53 17.29 -2.75
N CYS A 75 6.38 18.31 -2.97
CA CYS A 75 7.70 18.13 -3.61
C CYS A 75 8.65 17.14 -2.89
N TYR A 76 8.30 16.70 -1.68
CA TYR A 76 9.04 15.74 -0.86
C TYR A 76 8.41 14.33 -0.82
N GLY A 77 7.37 14.07 -1.63
CA GLY A 77 6.60 12.81 -1.62
C GLY A 77 5.58 12.75 -0.49
N ALA A 78 4.59 11.86 -0.60
CA ALA A 78 3.70 11.55 0.51
C ALA A 78 4.40 10.59 1.50
N PRO A 79 3.91 10.46 2.74
CA PRO A 79 4.44 9.46 3.68
C PRO A 79 4.38 8.03 3.12
N VAL A 80 3.42 7.77 2.23
CA VAL A 80 3.30 6.54 1.46
C VAL A 80 3.22 6.90 -0.04
N ASP A 81 4.13 6.37 -0.85
CA ASP A 81 4.14 6.60 -2.31
C ASP A 81 4.00 5.29 -3.09
N TRP A 82 3.27 5.32 -4.21
CA TRP A 82 3.15 4.19 -5.14
C TRP A 82 4.11 4.32 -6.32
N LYS A 83 4.98 3.33 -6.53
CA LYS A 83 5.94 3.35 -7.63
C LYS A 83 5.73 2.18 -8.57
N ARG A 84 5.64 2.50 -9.86
CA ARG A 84 5.71 1.53 -10.95
C ARG A 84 7.14 1.06 -11.18
N PHE A 85 7.28 -0.21 -11.56
CA PHE A 85 8.50 -0.76 -12.16
C PHE A 85 8.41 -0.89 -13.69
#